data_AF-X6KYS0-F1
#
_entry.id   AF-X6KYS0-F1
#
_cell.length_a   1.000
_cell.length_b   1.000
_cell.length_c   1.000
_cell.angle_alpha   90.00
_cell.angle_beta   90.00
_cell.angle_gamma   90.00
#
_symmetry.space_group_name_H-M   'P 1'
#
loop_
_entity.id
_entity.type
_entity.pdbx_description
1 polymer ?
#
loop_
_entity_poly.entity_id
_entity_poly.type
_entity_poly.pdbx_seq_one_letter_code
_entity_poly.pdbx_strand_id
1 'polypeptide(L)'
;MTVRIGILAAAMALCGTAGLAGFDTLTQCSGTMRFYNEDGTHETYALRFEFEGPRYRIQATSESGEIEPTDDRGQCADYLDAGCRHAFATDSEDHYDFSLSPRGDGKYLYSETWADGFSGNALIDCAEAGAAPSN
;
A
#
# COMPACT_ATOMS: atom_id res chain seq x y z
N MET A 1 10.05 58.78 -27.98
CA MET A 1 8.72 58.16 -28.04
C MET A 1 8.83 56.75 -27.51
N THR A 2 8.02 56.48 -26.49
CA THR A 2 8.02 55.27 -25.65
C THR A 2 7.08 54.24 -26.26
N VAL A 3 7.49 52.97 -26.37
CA VAL A 3 6.54 51.84 -26.26
C VAL A 3 7.27 50.71 -25.53
N ARG A 4 6.76 50.38 -24.34
CA ARG A 4 7.13 49.20 -23.55
C ARG A 4 6.24 48.04 -24.02
N ILE A 5 6.86 46.98 -24.51
CA ILE A 5 6.28 45.64 -24.68
C ILE A 5 7.04 44.80 -23.64
N GLY A 6 6.46 44.03 -22.74
CA GLY A 6 5.14 43.45 -22.61
C GLY A 6 5.44 42.19 -21.79
N ILE A 7 4.92 42.15 -20.57
CA ILE A 7 5.17 41.10 -19.57
C ILE A 7 4.71 39.75 -20.15
N LEU A 8 5.62 38.80 -20.32
CA LEU A 8 5.24 37.39 -20.29
C LEU A 8 5.64 36.83 -18.92
N ALA A 9 4.60 36.56 -18.13
CA ALA A 9 4.69 35.83 -16.89
C ALA A 9 5.33 34.46 -17.15
N ALA A 10 6.50 34.23 -16.57
CA ALA A 10 7.03 32.89 -16.42
C ALA A 10 6.14 32.17 -15.41
N ALA A 11 5.16 31.42 -15.89
CA ALA A 11 4.50 30.39 -15.11
C ALA A 11 5.55 29.34 -14.80
N MET A 12 6.20 29.45 -13.63
CA MET A 12 7.01 28.37 -13.11
C MET A 12 6.08 27.18 -12.92
N ALA A 13 6.32 26.14 -13.71
CA ALA A 13 5.71 24.84 -13.54
C ALA A 13 6.00 24.37 -12.11
N LEU A 14 4.94 24.26 -11.31
CA LEU A 14 4.96 23.42 -10.12
C LEU A 14 5.18 21.99 -10.61
N CYS A 15 6.45 21.55 -10.63
CA CYS A 15 6.77 20.14 -10.67
C CYS A 15 6.20 19.52 -9.39
N GLY A 16 4.94 19.08 -9.46
CA GLY A 16 4.39 18.12 -8.53
C GLY A 16 5.19 16.85 -8.68
N THR A 17 6.21 16.67 -7.85
CA THR A 17 6.83 15.36 -7.63
C THR A 17 5.86 14.53 -6.79
N ALA A 18 4.73 14.16 -7.37
CA ALA A 18 3.91 13.05 -6.88
C ALA A 18 4.59 11.75 -7.33
N GLY A 19 5.84 11.56 -6.90
CA GLY A 19 6.66 10.39 -7.14
C GLY A 19 6.88 9.68 -5.82
N LEU A 20 5.81 9.17 -5.23
CA LEU A 20 5.84 8.28 -4.06
C LEU A 20 6.19 6.85 -4.52
N ALA A 21 7.02 6.73 -5.55
CA ALA A 21 7.23 5.51 -6.32
C ALA A 21 8.52 4.84 -5.84
N GLY A 22 8.43 4.09 -4.74
CA GLY A 22 9.52 3.23 -4.28
C GLY A 22 9.49 2.89 -2.79
N PHE A 23 8.70 3.60 -1.98
CA PHE A 23 8.76 3.50 -0.51
C PHE A 23 10.21 3.56 0.03
N ASP A 24 11.09 4.35 -0.58
CA ASP A 24 12.52 4.45 -0.22
C ASP A 24 12.74 4.90 1.24
N THR A 25 11.76 5.60 1.79
CA THR A 25 11.62 5.99 3.18
C THR A 25 10.51 5.17 3.85
N LEU A 26 10.60 5.00 5.18
CA LEU A 26 9.56 4.32 5.94
C LEU A 26 8.19 4.97 5.67
N THR A 27 7.32 4.21 5.02
CA THR A 27 5.96 4.59 4.69
C THR A 27 5.00 3.72 5.46
N GLN A 28 4.09 4.34 6.20
CA GLN A 28 3.05 3.65 6.94
C GLN A 28 1.75 3.76 6.18
N CYS A 29 1.08 2.61 6.00
CA CYS A 29 -0.24 2.59 5.40
C CYS A 29 -1.26 1.93 6.32
N SER A 30 -2.53 2.27 6.14
CA SER A 30 -3.63 1.60 6.82
C SER A 30 -4.87 1.52 5.94
N GLY A 31 -5.71 0.53 6.20
CA GLY A 31 -6.99 0.35 5.51
C GLY A 31 -7.81 -0.76 6.15
N THR A 32 -8.95 -1.06 5.54
CA THR A 32 -9.82 -2.15 5.98
C THR A 32 -10.03 -3.09 4.80
N MET A 33 -9.85 -4.39 5.04
CA MET A 33 -10.07 -5.45 4.06
C MET A 33 -11.29 -6.26 4.41
N ARG A 34 -12.05 -6.63 3.39
CA ARG A 34 -13.01 -7.74 3.48
C ARG A 34 -12.36 -8.97 2.86
N PHE A 35 -12.20 -9.99 3.68
CA PHE A 35 -11.66 -11.28 3.27
C PHE A 35 -12.83 -12.24 3.06
N TYR A 36 -13.02 -12.70 1.82
CA TYR A 36 -14.19 -13.49 1.45
C TYR A 36 -13.88 -14.98 1.52
N ASN A 37 -14.76 -15.73 2.19
CA ASN A 37 -14.71 -17.19 2.24
C ASN A 37 -15.38 -17.82 1.02
N GLU A 38 -15.10 -19.11 0.77
CA GLU A 38 -15.70 -19.88 -0.34
C GLU A 38 -17.24 -19.91 -0.30
N ASP A 39 -17.84 -19.88 0.90
CA ASP A 39 -19.28 -19.87 1.11
C ASP A 39 -19.93 -18.49 0.92
N GLY A 40 -19.14 -17.47 0.57
CA GLY A 40 -19.58 -16.09 0.35
C GLY A 40 -19.73 -15.26 1.62
N THR A 41 -19.48 -15.83 2.80
CA THR A 41 -19.30 -15.05 4.03
C THR A 41 -18.00 -14.25 3.97
N HIS A 42 -17.83 -13.27 4.85
CA HIS A 42 -16.58 -12.51 4.94
C HIS A 42 -16.23 -12.15 6.37
N GLU A 43 -14.94 -12.05 6.63
CA GLU A 43 -14.38 -11.41 7.82
C GLU A 43 -13.82 -10.03 7.43
N THR A 44 -13.84 -9.10 8.37
CA THR A 44 -13.28 -7.76 8.17
C THR A 44 -12.00 -7.61 8.99
N TYR A 45 -10.93 -7.18 8.32
CA TYR A 45 -9.63 -6.97 8.95
C TYR A 45 -9.24 -5.50 8.87
N ALA A 46 -8.85 -4.95 10.02
CA ALA A 46 -8.07 -3.72 10.07
C ALA A 46 -6.62 -4.03 9.69
N LEU A 47 -6.11 -3.37 8.66
CA LEU A 47 -4.77 -3.57 8.13
C LEU A 47 -3.85 -2.41 8.47
N ARG A 48 -2.60 -2.74 8.84
CA ARG A 48 -1.50 -1.80 8.97
C ARG A 48 -0.29 -2.32 8.20
N PHE A 49 0.36 -1.42 7.50
CA PHE A 49 1.50 -1.74 6.66
C PHE A 49 2.67 -0.82 7.00
N GLU A 50 3.88 -1.37 6.92
CA GLU A 50 5.12 -0.60 6.92
C GLU A 50 5.94 -1.03 5.70
N PHE A 51 6.28 -0.10 4.82
CA PHE A 51 7.13 -0.33 3.65
C PHE A 51 8.39 0.54 3.76
N GLU A 52 9.57 -0.04 3.55
CA GLU A 52 10.84 0.69 3.56
C GLU A 52 11.86 0.02 2.62
N GLY A 53 11.98 0.56 1.40
CA GLY A 53 12.72 -0.02 0.29
C GLY A 53 12.22 -1.44 0.03
N PRO A 54 13.10 -2.46 0.03
CA PRO A 54 12.68 -3.83 -0.18
C PRO A 54 12.02 -4.45 1.05
N ARG A 55 11.94 -3.81 2.22
CA ARG A 55 11.38 -4.41 3.44
C ARG A 55 9.88 -4.10 3.55
N TYR A 56 9.11 -5.08 3.99
CA TYR A 56 7.70 -4.89 4.35
C TYR A 56 7.36 -5.51 5.69
N ARG A 57 6.28 -4.98 6.27
CA ARG A 57 5.51 -5.57 7.37
C ARG A 57 4.03 -5.40 7.08
N ILE A 58 3.25 -6.46 7.23
CA ILE A 58 1.80 -6.48 7.06
C ILE A 58 1.21 -6.98 8.37
N GLN A 59 0.32 -6.20 8.98
CA GLN A 59 -0.38 -6.59 10.19
C GLN A 59 -1.87 -6.60 9.91
N ALA A 60 -2.54 -7.70 10.22
CA ALA A 60 -3.99 -7.82 10.11
C ALA A 60 -4.60 -8.15 11.47
N THR A 61 -5.64 -7.41 11.84
CA THR A 61 -6.42 -7.65 13.05
C THR A 61 -7.88 -7.82 12.66
N SER A 62 -8.47 -8.98 12.96
CA SER A 62 -9.90 -9.19 12.75
C SER A 62 -10.72 -8.24 13.62
N GLU A 63 -11.77 -7.64 13.04
CA GLU A 63 -12.70 -6.76 13.76
C GLU A 63 -13.62 -7.54 14.71
N SER A 64 -13.89 -8.82 14.43
CA SER A 64 -14.65 -9.69 15.34
C SER A 64 -13.86 -10.04 16.60
N GLY A 65 -12.52 -10.01 16.51
CA GLY A 65 -11.61 -10.42 17.58
C GLY A 65 -11.57 -11.93 17.81
N GLU A 66 -12.24 -12.72 16.96
CA GLU A 66 -12.26 -14.18 17.05
C GLU A 66 -11.00 -14.82 16.47
N ILE A 67 -10.33 -14.11 15.55
CA ILE A 67 -9.13 -14.57 14.85
C ILE A 67 -7.91 -13.87 15.42
N GLU A 68 -6.85 -14.64 15.69
CA GLU A 68 -5.58 -14.10 16.18
C GLU A 68 -4.97 -13.10 15.17
N PRO A 69 -4.42 -11.97 15.64
CA PRO A 69 -3.79 -10.99 14.77
C PRO A 69 -2.50 -11.54 14.14
N THR A 70 -2.23 -11.14 12.90
CA THR A 70 -1.00 -11.51 12.18
C THR A 70 0.02 -10.36 12.15
N ASP A 71 1.29 -10.70 11.99
CA ASP A 71 2.42 -9.76 11.87
C ASP A 71 3.46 -10.36 10.92
N ASP A 72 3.17 -10.24 9.63
CA ASP A 72 3.93 -10.82 8.54
C ASP A 72 5.04 -9.88 8.12
N ARG A 73 6.26 -10.41 7.95
CA ARG A 73 7.45 -9.62 7.62
C ARG A 73 8.23 -10.29 6.51
N GLY A 74 8.76 -9.49 5.60
CA GLY A 74 9.58 -10.04 4.53
C GLY A 74 10.31 -8.98 3.72
N GLN A 75 10.83 -9.42 2.58
CA GLN A 75 11.51 -8.57 1.62
C GLN A 75 11.05 -8.81 0.18
N CYS A 76 10.76 -7.75 -0.55
CA CYS A 76 10.41 -7.71 -1.95
C CYS A 76 10.58 -6.26 -2.46
N ALA A 77 11.00 -6.01 -3.70
CA ALA A 77 11.07 -4.63 -4.23
C ALA A 77 9.96 -4.33 -5.25
N ASP A 78 9.19 -5.35 -5.63
CA ASP A 78 8.30 -5.31 -6.80
C ASP A 78 6.82 -5.10 -6.43
N TYR A 79 6.54 -4.55 -5.24
CA TYR A 79 5.17 -4.35 -4.72
C TYR A 79 4.25 -3.61 -5.69
N LEU A 80 4.80 -2.67 -6.46
CA LEU A 80 4.08 -1.76 -7.35
C LEU A 80 3.98 -2.25 -8.81
N ASP A 81 4.65 -3.35 -9.16
CA ASP A 81 4.70 -3.89 -10.53
C ASP A 81 4.18 -5.33 -10.56
N ALA A 82 5.07 -6.32 -10.41
CA ALA A 82 4.72 -7.74 -10.49
C ALA A 82 4.02 -8.26 -9.22
N GLY A 83 4.13 -7.55 -8.10
CA GLY A 83 3.71 -8.04 -6.79
C GLY A 83 4.77 -8.88 -6.10
N CYS A 84 4.43 -9.38 -4.92
CA CYS A 84 5.33 -10.01 -3.98
C CYS A 84 4.72 -11.27 -3.41
N ARG A 85 5.55 -12.27 -3.13
CA ARG A 85 5.13 -13.47 -2.41
C ARG A 85 5.55 -13.38 -0.95
N HIS A 86 4.61 -13.60 -0.03
CA HIS A 86 4.90 -13.88 1.38
C HIS A 86 4.81 -15.38 1.63
N ALA A 87 5.84 -15.97 2.25
CA ALA A 87 5.86 -17.37 2.65
C ALA A 87 6.17 -17.46 4.14
N PHE A 88 5.37 -18.23 4.90
CA PHE A 88 5.47 -18.33 6.35
C PHE A 88 6.64 -19.21 6.83
N ALA A 89 7.14 -20.10 5.96
CA ALA A 89 8.36 -20.87 6.14
C ALA A 89 8.96 -21.24 4.78
N THR A 90 10.26 -21.56 4.74
CA THR A 90 10.98 -21.91 3.50
C THR A 90 10.47 -23.17 2.80
N ASP A 91 9.74 -24.04 3.52
CA ASP A 91 9.19 -25.30 3.01
C ASP A 91 7.66 -25.39 3.14
N SER A 92 6.98 -24.27 3.42
CA SER A 92 5.52 -24.25 3.46
C SER A 92 4.95 -24.11 2.06
N GLU A 93 3.91 -24.89 1.75
CA GLU A 93 3.06 -24.62 0.59
C GLU A 93 2.17 -23.39 0.84
N ASP A 94 2.00 -22.98 2.10
CA ASP A 94 1.25 -21.79 2.49
C ASP A 94 2.03 -20.53 2.13
N HIS A 95 1.46 -19.78 1.20
CA HIS A 95 1.92 -18.47 0.79
C HIS A 95 0.73 -17.63 0.34
N TYR A 96 0.95 -16.32 0.28
CA TYR A 96 0.08 -15.43 -0.48
C TYR A 96 0.90 -14.52 -1.38
N ASP A 97 0.34 -14.25 -2.55
CA ASP A 97 0.85 -13.24 -3.47
C ASP A 97 0.08 -11.94 -3.23
N PHE A 98 0.78 -10.82 -3.09
CA PHE A 98 0.18 -9.51 -2.87
C PHE A 98 0.77 -8.42 -3.76
N SER A 99 -0.01 -7.38 -4.05
CA SER A 99 0.44 -6.25 -4.85
C SER A 99 -0.24 -4.95 -4.41
N LEU A 100 0.37 -3.82 -4.80
CA LEU A 100 -0.12 -2.48 -4.55
C LEU A 100 -0.30 -1.74 -5.88
N SER A 101 -1.55 -1.49 -6.25
CA SER A 101 -1.84 -0.68 -7.43
C SER A 101 -2.10 0.78 -7.02
N PRO A 102 -1.36 1.77 -7.54
CA PRO A 102 -1.57 3.18 -7.19
C PRO A 102 -2.97 3.65 -7.60
N ARG A 103 -3.58 4.49 -6.75
CA ARG A 103 -4.88 5.14 -6.99
C ARG A 103 -4.80 6.67 -6.98
N GLY A 104 -3.63 7.23 -6.67
CA GLY A 104 -3.40 8.67 -6.54
C GLY A 104 -3.53 9.13 -5.09
N ASP A 105 -3.02 10.34 -4.80
CA ASP A 105 -3.17 11.02 -3.51
C ASP A 105 -2.77 10.18 -2.29
N GLY A 106 -1.66 9.44 -2.39
CA GLY A 106 -1.17 8.56 -1.31
C GLY A 106 -2.00 7.29 -1.10
N LYS A 107 -2.97 7.00 -1.98
CA LYS A 107 -3.83 5.81 -1.88
C LYS A 107 -3.38 4.70 -2.82
N TYR A 108 -3.50 3.47 -2.34
CA TYR A 108 -3.19 2.25 -3.09
C TYR A 108 -4.31 1.24 -2.93
N LEU A 109 -4.59 0.47 -3.97
CA LEU A 109 -5.35 -0.76 -3.83
C LEU A 109 -4.36 -1.88 -3.48
N TYR A 110 -4.46 -2.37 -2.25
CA TYR A 110 -3.85 -3.62 -1.83
C TYR A 110 -4.73 -4.79 -2.28
N SER A 111 -4.10 -5.79 -2.88
CA SER A 111 -4.73 -7.03 -3.31
C SER A 111 -3.86 -8.19 -2.87
N GLU A 112 -4.46 -9.23 -2.30
CA GLU A 112 -3.78 -10.49 -1.96
C GLU A 112 -4.55 -11.71 -2.46
N THR A 113 -3.83 -12.78 -2.75
CA THR A 113 -4.37 -14.10 -3.10
C THR A 113 -3.54 -15.18 -2.44
N TRP A 114 -4.20 -15.99 -1.63
CA TRP A 114 -3.61 -17.10 -0.90
C TRP A 114 -3.55 -18.35 -1.75
N ALA A 115 -2.59 -19.24 -1.44
CA ALA A 115 -2.36 -20.49 -2.17
C ALA A 115 -3.57 -21.44 -2.20
N ASP A 116 -4.43 -21.34 -1.19
CA ASP A 116 -5.68 -22.09 -1.03
C ASP A 116 -6.87 -21.44 -1.76
N GLY A 117 -6.65 -20.33 -2.47
CA GLY A 117 -7.62 -19.68 -3.35
C GLY A 117 -8.40 -18.54 -2.73
N PHE A 118 -8.22 -18.24 -1.44
CA PHE A 118 -8.83 -17.07 -0.81
C PHE A 118 -8.18 -15.78 -1.32
N SER A 119 -8.95 -14.69 -1.37
CA SER A 119 -8.43 -13.40 -1.81
C SER A 119 -9.07 -12.24 -1.06
N GLY A 120 -8.30 -11.16 -0.95
CA GLY A 120 -8.68 -9.96 -0.22
C GLY A 120 -8.28 -8.72 -0.99
N ASN A 121 -9.05 -7.64 -0.81
CA ASN A 121 -8.72 -6.34 -1.36
C ASN A 121 -9.01 -5.24 -0.34
N ALA A 122 -8.14 -4.23 -0.28
CA ALA A 122 -8.29 -3.06 0.56
C ALA A 122 -7.82 -1.79 -0.14
N LEU A 123 -8.60 -0.72 -0.05
CA LEU A 123 -8.08 0.62 -0.33
C LEU A 123 -7.30 1.07 0.90
N ILE A 124 -6.00 1.29 0.74
CA ILE A 124 -5.10 1.72 1.81
C ILE A 124 -4.66 3.15 1.58
N ASP A 125 -4.51 3.89 2.68
CA ASP A 125 -3.98 5.25 2.73
C ASP A 125 -2.56 5.20 3.29
N CYS A 126 -1.60 5.77 2.57
CA CYS A 126 -0.18 5.72 2.88
C CYS A 126 0.39 7.13 3.10
N ALA A 127 1.20 7.26 4.15
CA ALA A 127 1.97 8.46 4.43
C ALA A 127 3.39 8.09 4.90
N GLU A 128 4.36 8.95 4.59
CA GLU A 128 5.70 8.81 5.17
C GLU A 128 5.63 8.92 6.70
N ALA A 129 6.35 8.04 7.39
CA ALA A 129 6.39 8.04 8.84
C ALA A 129 6.97 9.37 9.35
N GLY A 130 6.17 10.13 10.10
CA GLY A 130 6.54 11.43 10.63
C GLY A 130 6.22 12.63 9.73
N ALA A 131 5.58 12.43 8.57
CA ALA A 131 4.98 13.53 7.82
C ALA A 131 3.89 14.21 8.68
N ALA A 132 3.96 15.54 8.82
CA ALA A 132 2.89 16.29 9.45
C ALA A 132 1.59 16.11 8.63
N PRO A 133 0.42 15.99 9.26
CA PRO A 133 -0.84 15.91 8.51
C PRO A 133 -0.96 17.15 7.62
N SER A 134 -1.22 16.92 6.33
CA SER A 134 -1.53 18.00 5.40
C SER A 134 -2.91 18.55 5.77
N ASN A 135 -2.94 19.78 6.30
CA ASN A 135 -4.17 20.53 6.58
C ASN A 135 -4.86 20.98 5.29
#